data_AF-A0A852YPD8-F1
#
_entry.id   AF-A0A852YPD8-F1
#
_cell.length_a   1.000
_cell.length_b   1.000
_cell.length_c   1.000
_cell.angle_alpha   90.00
_cell.angle_beta   90.00
_cell.angle_gamma   90.00
#
_symmetry.space_group_name_H-M   'P 1'
#
loop_
_entity.id
_entity.type
_entity.pdbx_description
1 polymer ?
#
loop_
_entity_poly.entity_id
_entity_poly.type
_entity_poly.pdbx_seq_one_letter_code
_entity_poly.pdbx_strand_id
1 'polypeptide(L)'
;MSDDEEDITVGRSRESEPARTLRELQAQVNTLTDVASGLSTRVRALDDRIEALEDTEDNDPVEDQPAPWVVFTPPAAAEDRRHRDDEHSPLWTVENFVAWFNITYVGLSGGPARPIPDCWRAHPPLAMEVATLAYSWRRANIGATANVRDAQYWHHQWRPGFAARLTDWVHSHCLDGRHRDSGTPARTDRFSTDADTIPTGDNEVQQHNV
;
A
#
# COMPACT_ATOMS: atom_id res chain seq x y z
N MET A 1 94.74 26.31 32.91
CA MET A 1 94.05 27.35 32.10
C MET A 1 94.50 27.11 30.67
N SER A 2 93.73 26.43 29.83
CA SER A 2 92.29 26.24 29.83
C SER A 2 91.93 24.82 29.40
N ASP A 3 90.87 24.32 30.04
CA ASP A 3 90.26 23.02 29.83
C ASP A 3 89.43 22.99 28.53
N ASP A 4 89.37 21.78 27.98
CA ASP A 4 88.63 21.37 26.79
C ASP A 4 87.10 21.50 26.98
N GLU A 5 86.45 22.25 26.09
CA GLU A 5 85.03 22.12 25.77
C GLU A 5 84.93 21.60 24.33
N GLU A 6 84.32 20.43 24.12
CA GLU A 6 83.23 20.32 23.14
C GLU A 6 82.42 19.03 23.33
N ASP A 7 81.20 19.27 23.84
CA ASP A 7 80.05 18.39 23.88
C ASP A 7 79.58 18.06 22.44
N ILE A 8 79.63 16.78 22.08
CA ILE A 8 78.93 16.24 20.90
C ILE A 8 77.98 15.15 21.39
N THR A 9 76.82 15.56 21.86
CA THR A 9 75.65 14.68 22.05
C THR A 9 74.63 14.88 20.93
N VAL A 10 74.94 14.43 19.72
CA VAL A 10 73.94 14.28 18.63
C VAL A 10 73.50 12.82 18.53
N GLY A 11 72.72 12.39 19.52
CA GLY A 11 71.99 11.12 19.54
C GLY A 11 70.52 11.34 19.19
N ARG A 12 70.21 12.00 18.07
CA ARG A 12 68.83 12.11 17.57
C ARG A 12 68.44 10.78 16.93
N SER A 13 67.92 9.88 17.74
CA SER A 13 67.35 8.60 17.32
C SER A 13 66.34 8.81 16.18
N ARG A 14 66.76 8.47 14.95
CA ARG A 14 65.86 8.19 13.84
C ARG A 14 65.03 6.96 14.24
N GLU A 15 63.82 7.18 14.72
CA GLU A 15 62.81 6.11 14.72
C GLU A 15 62.71 5.58 13.29
N SER A 16 62.87 4.27 13.11
CA SER A 16 62.81 3.66 11.78
C SER A 16 61.41 3.84 11.20
N GLU A 17 61.33 4.33 9.96
CA GLU A 17 60.10 4.45 9.15
C GLU A 17 59.09 3.30 9.31
N PRO A 18 59.49 2.00 9.33
CA PRO A 18 58.55 0.89 9.54
C PRO A 18 57.87 0.88 10.92
N ALA A 19 58.51 1.40 11.96
CA ALA A 19 57.90 1.49 13.28
C ALA A 19 56.86 2.62 13.35
N ARG A 20 57.03 3.69 12.56
CA ARG A 20 56.07 4.79 12.47
C ARG A 20 54.81 4.38 11.68
N THR A 21 54.99 3.69 10.56
CA THR A 21 53.87 3.18 9.75
C THR A 21 53.05 2.12 10.49
N LEU A 22 53.68 1.23 11.26
CA LEU A 22 52.95 0.27 12.10
C LEU A 22 52.12 0.96 13.19
N ARG A 23 52.62 2.03 13.82
CA ARG A 23 51.85 2.81 14.79
C ARG A 23 50.68 3.53 14.15
N GLU A 24 50.86 4.08 12.95
CA GLU A 24 49.77 4.71 12.18
C GLU A 24 48.70 3.69 11.79
N LEU A 25 49.10 2.51 11.33
CA LEU A 25 48.17 1.43 11.00
C LEU A 25 47.38 0.98 12.24
N GLN A 26 48.06 0.83 13.38
CA GLN A 26 47.42 0.49 14.65
C GLN A 26 46.42 1.57 15.09
N ALA A 27 46.76 2.85 14.93
CA ALA A 27 45.86 3.96 15.23
C ALA A 27 44.61 3.95 14.34
N GLN A 28 44.76 3.64 13.05
CA GLN A 28 43.65 3.49 12.11
C GLN A 28 42.76 2.28 12.47
N VAL A 29 43.35 1.13 12.81
CA VAL A 29 42.61 -0.05 13.26
C VAL A 29 41.82 0.24 14.53
N ASN A 30 42.42 0.94 15.50
CA ASN A 30 41.74 1.35 16.73
C ASN A 30 40.56 2.29 16.40
N THR A 31 40.77 3.27 15.52
CA THR A 31 39.71 4.21 15.09
C THR A 31 38.55 3.48 14.42
N LEU A 32 38.83 2.53 13.52
CA LEU A 32 37.80 1.73 12.86
C LEU A 32 37.05 0.84 13.84
N THR A 33 37.75 0.29 14.83
CA THR A 33 37.16 -0.52 15.91
C THR A 33 36.21 0.32 16.77
N ASP A 34 36.59 1.56 17.09
CA ASP A 34 35.74 2.49 17.85
C ASP A 34 34.48 2.86 17.04
N VAL A 35 34.62 3.14 15.75
CA VAL A 35 33.49 3.46 14.86
C VAL A 35 32.54 2.26 14.74
N ALA A 36 33.06 1.06 14.52
CA ALA A 36 32.26 -0.16 14.42
C ALA A 36 31.50 -0.44 15.72
N SER A 37 32.16 -0.26 16.87
CA SER A 37 31.54 -0.40 18.18
C SER A 37 30.43 0.63 18.39
N GLY A 38 30.68 1.90 18.03
CA GLY A 38 29.68 2.97 18.10
C GLY A 38 28.46 2.74 17.21
N LEU A 39 28.66 2.23 15.98
CA LEU A 39 27.56 1.85 15.09
C LEU A 39 26.77 0.67 15.65
N SER A 40 27.44 -0.36 16.15
CA SER A 40 26.79 -1.52 16.76
C SER A 40 25.93 -1.13 17.97
N THR A 41 26.40 -0.20 18.80
CA THR A 41 25.61 0.34 19.92
C THR A 41 24.39 1.13 19.43
N ARG A 42 24.53 1.93 18.37
CA ARG A 42 23.39 2.66 17.80
C ARG A 42 22.35 1.74 17.17
N VAL A 43 22.78 0.65 16.52
CA VAL A 43 21.85 -0.36 15.96
C VAL A 43 21.07 -1.03 17.09
N ARG A 44 21.74 -1.48 18.16
CA ARG A 44 21.03 -2.05 19.33
C ARG A 44 20.05 -1.06 19.95
N ALA A 45 20.45 0.20 20.11
CA ALA A 45 19.56 1.24 20.65
C ALA A 45 18.37 1.56 19.72
N LEU A 46 18.46 1.28 18.42
CA LEU A 46 17.33 1.38 17.50
C LEU A 46 16.43 0.16 17.62
N ASP A 47 16.99 -1.05 17.71
CA ASP A 47 16.23 -2.28 17.95
C ASP A 47 15.44 -2.19 19.27
N ASP A 48 16.09 -1.79 20.38
CA ASP A 48 15.42 -1.61 21.68
C ASP A 48 14.28 -0.58 21.62
N ARG A 49 14.42 0.44 20.76
CA ARG A 49 13.37 1.46 20.55
C ARG A 49 12.23 0.94 19.68
N ILE A 50 12.51 0.10 18.70
CA ILE A 50 11.49 -0.54 17.87
C ILE A 50 10.69 -1.51 18.77
N GLU A 51 11.37 -2.35 19.54
CA GLU A 51 10.75 -3.28 20.49
C GLU A 51 9.88 -2.53 21.51
N ALA A 52 10.38 -1.42 22.10
CA ALA A 52 9.57 -0.61 23.01
C ALA A 52 8.35 0.07 22.36
N LEU A 53 8.38 0.35 21.05
CA LEU A 53 7.24 0.86 20.30
C LEU A 53 6.24 -0.25 19.96
N GLU A 54 6.72 -1.47 19.72
CA GLU A 54 5.90 -2.66 19.48
C GLU A 54 5.23 -3.18 20.76
N ASP A 55 5.92 -3.16 21.91
CA ASP A 55 5.47 -3.71 23.21
C ASP A 55 4.50 -2.80 24.00
N THR A 56 4.19 -1.60 23.49
CA THR A 56 3.14 -0.80 24.11
C THR A 56 1.80 -1.49 23.83
N GLU A 57 1.23 -2.19 24.82
CA GLU A 57 0.00 -3.01 24.73
C GLU A 57 -1.24 -2.28 24.14
N ASP A 58 -1.19 -0.95 23.96
CA ASP A 58 -2.18 -0.13 23.25
C ASP A 58 -1.93 0.02 21.73
N ASN A 59 -0.83 -0.54 21.20
CA ASN A 59 -0.43 -0.53 19.79
C ASN A 59 -0.77 -1.82 19.06
N ASP A 60 -1.70 -2.63 19.55
CA ASP A 60 -2.41 -3.53 18.64
C ASP A 60 -3.08 -2.60 17.61
N PRO A 61 -2.62 -2.56 16.33
CA PRO A 61 -3.30 -1.72 15.37
C PRO A 61 -4.74 -2.21 15.39
N VAL A 62 -5.67 -1.30 15.69
CA VAL A 62 -7.08 -1.60 15.57
C VAL A 62 -7.36 -1.65 14.07
N GLU A 63 -6.86 -2.69 13.42
CA GLU A 63 -6.63 -2.81 11.96
C GLU A 63 -7.93 -2.58 11.19
N ASP A 64 -9.06 -2.83 11.84
CA ASP A 64 -10.39 -2.76 11.25
C ASP A 64 -11.33 -1.78 11.97
N GLN A 65 -10.83 -0.93 12.87
CA GLN A 65 -11.70 0.04 13.52
C GLN A 65 -12.07 1.17 12.56
N PRO A 66 -13.34 1.55 12.48
CA PRO A 66 -13.74 2.75 11.76
C PRO A 66 -13.09 3.98 12.39
N ALA A 67 -12.55 4.85 11.57
CA ALA A 67 -12.01 6.12 12.02
C ALA A 67 -13.12 7.00 12.64
N PRO A 68 -12.79 7.97 13.52
CA PRO A 68 -13.79 8.76 14.23
C PRO A 68 -14.77 9.57 13.35
N TRP A 69 -14.41 9.86 12.09
CA TRP A 69 -15.26 10.57 11.13
C TRP A 69 -16.20 9.64 10.35
N VAL A 70 -16.12 8.32 10.55
CA VAL A 70 -17.02 7.35 9.95
C VAL A 70 -18.29 7.27 10.79
N VAL A 71 -19.29 8.08 10.43
CA VAL A 71 -20.53 8.23 11.21
C VAL A 71 -21.49 7.05 11.00
N PHE A 72 -21.47 6.42 9.84
CA PHE A 72 -22.32 5.28 9.51
C PHE A 72 -21.55 3.97 9.63
N THR A 73 -22.25 2.88 9.95
CA THR A 73 -21.65 1.54 9.98
C THR A 73 -20.99 1.25 8.62
N PRO A 74 -19.68 0.90 8.60
CA PRO A 74 -18.98 0.59 7.37
C PRO A 74 -19.53 -0.70 6.72
N PRO A 75 -19.39 -0.87 5.40
CA PRO A 75 -19.65 -2.15 4.76
C PRO A 75 -18.70 -3.22 5.31
N ALA A 76 -19.22 -4.44 5.44
CA ALA A 76 -18.39 -5.59 5.81
C ALA A 76 -17.33 -5.86 4.73
N ALA A 77 -16.13 -6.28 5.15
CA ALA A 77 -15.04 -6.60 4.24
C ALA A 77 -14.42 -7.96 4.60
N ALA A 78 -14.02 -8.73 3.59
CA ALA A 78 -13.31 -9.99 3.75
C ALA A 78 -11.97 -9.79 4.49
N GLU A 79 -11.40 -8.58 4.38
CA GLU A 79 -10.19 -8.18 5.08
C GLU A 79 -10.40 -7.92 6.58
N ASP A 80 -11.65 -7.75 7.05
CA ASP A 80 -11.91 -7.54 8.48
C ASP A 80 -11.52 -8.78 9.28
N ARG A 81 -10.86 -8.61 10.43
CA ARG A 81 -10.45 -9.68 11.35
C ARG A 81 -11.59 -10.61 11.73
N ARG A 82 -12.82 -10.08 11.84
CA ARG A 82 -14.03 -10.85 12.14
C ARG A 82 -14.47 -11.82 11.04
N HIS A 83 -13.97 -11.62 9.81
CA HIS A 83 -14.30 -12.39 8.61
C HIS A 83 -13.09 -13.12 8.04
N ARG A 84 -11.92 -13.05 8.70
CA ARG A 84 -10.68 -13.65 8.22
C ARG A 84 -10.77 -15.17 8.08
N ASP A 85 -11.54 -15.81 8.96
CA ASP A 85 -11.77 -17.26 8.96
C ASP A 85 -12.95 -17.66 8.05
N ASP A 86 -13.71 -16.69 7.55
CA ASP A 86 -14.74 -16.92 6.56
C ASP A 86 -14.07 -17.06 5.18
N GLU A 87 -14.46 -18.05 4.37
CA GLU A 87 -13.95 -18.20 2.99
C GLU A 87 -14.54 -17.13 2.05
N HIS A 88 -14.30 -15.86 2.35
CA HIS A 88 -14.75 -14.71 1.56
C HIS A 88 -13.66 -14.25 0.60
N SER A 89 -14.02 -14.12 -0.67
CA SER A 89 -13.14 -13.53 -1.67
C SER A 89 -13.12 -12.00 -1.55
N PRO A 90 -12.06 -11.31 -2.03
CA PRO A 90 -12.05 -9.85 -2.15
C PRO A 90 -13.25 -9.25 -2.90
N LEU A 91 -13.90 -10.03 -3.77
CA LEU A 91 -15.12 -9.59 -4.45
C LEU A 91 -16.26 -9.34 -3.46
N TRP A 92 -16.36 -10.14 -2.40
CA TRP A 92 -17.35 -9.98 -1.35
C TRP A 92 -17.26 -8.60 -0.67
N THR A 93 -16.06 -8.07 -0.45
CA THR A 93 -15.84 -6.70 0.03
C THR A 93 -16.45 -5.67 -0.91
N VAL A 94 -16.21 -5.84 -2.22
CA VAL A 94 -16.72 -4.92 -3.24
C VAL A 94 -18.25 -4.97 -3.32
N GLU A 95 -18.85 -6.16 -3.21
CA GLU A 95 -20.30 -6.35 -3.21
C GLU A 95 -20.98 -5.64 -2.03
N ASN A 96 -20.45 -5.84 -0.81
CA ASN A 96 -20.93 -5.15 0.38
C ASN A 96 -20.78 -3.63 0.25
N PHE A 97 -19.67 -3.18 -0.33
CA PHE A 97 -19.46 -1.76 -0.61
C PHE A 97 -20.49 -1.19 -1.57
N VAL A 98 -20.85 -1.90 -2.66
CA VAL A 98 -21.87 -1.45 -3.62
C VAL A 98 -23.22 -1.27 -2.94
N ALA A 99 -23.66 -2.27 -2.16
CA ALA A 99 -24.91 -2.21 -1.43
C ALA A 99 -24.93 -1.02 -0.45
N TRP A 100 -23.85 -0.87 0.32
CA TRP A 100 -23.69 0.24 1.26
C TRP A 100 -23.62 1.61 0.56
N PHE A 101 -22.90 1.73 -0.55
CA PHE A 101 -22.75 2.98 -1.30
C PHE A 101 -24.09 3.48 -1.82
N ASN A 102 -24.89 2.57 -2.41
CA ASN A 102 -26.20 2.90 -2.95
C ASN A 102 -27.16 3.38 -1.85
N ILE A 103 -27.13 2.76 -0.67
CA ILE A 103 -27.94 3.18 0.48
C ILE A 103 -27.43 4.51 1.05
N THR A 104 -26.11 4.70 1.13
CA THR A 104 -25.49 5.83 1.84
C THR A 104 -25.48 7.12 1.03
N TYR A 105 -25.30 7.06 -0.30
CA TYR A 105 -25.07 8.26 -1.12
C TYR A 105 -26.16 8.57 -2.13
N VAL A 106 -26.95 7.60 -2.59
CA VAL A 106 -27.78 7.76 -3.80
C VAL A 106 -29.22 8.19 -3.50
N GLY A 107 -29.68 8.00 -2.26
CA GLY A 107 -31.04 8.37 -1.83
C GLY A 107 -31.23 9.81 -1.34
N LEU A 108 -30.21 10.66 -1.41
CA LEU A 108 -30.27 12.03 -0.89
C LEU A 108 -30.63 13.02 -2.00
N SER A 109 -31.80 13.66 -1.87
CA SER A 109 -32.27 14.69 -2.81
C SER A 109 -31.25 15.83 -2.97
N GLY A 110 -30.84 16.11 -4.22
CA GLY A 110 -29.97 17.24 -4.56
C GLY A 110 -28.46 16.92 -4.71
N GLY A 111 -28.06 15.65 -4.57
CA GLY A 111 -26.68 15.22 -4.80
C GLY A 111 -26.42 14.75 -6.25
N PRO A 112 -25.18 14.88 -6.77
CA PRO A 112 -24.79 14.33 -8.07
C PRO A 112 -24.55 12.81 -8.05
N ALA A 113 -24.75 12.15 -6.91
CA ALA A 113 -24.52 10.72 -6.76
C ALA A 113 -25.51 9.92 -7.62
N ARG A 114 -25.02 8.85 -8.23
CA ARG A 114 -25.80 7.93 -9.07
C ARG A 114 -25.69 6.51 -8.52
N PRO A 115 -26.76 5.70 -8.63
CA PRO A 115 -26.70 4.30 -8.22
C PRO A 115 -25.64 3.56 -9.04
N ILE A 116 -24.83 2.77 -8.36
CA ILE A 116 -24.07 1.71 -9.02
C ILE A 116 -25.10 0.66 -9.47
N PRO A 117 -25.19 0.36 -10.78
CA PRO A 117 -26.23 -0.52 -11.30
C PRO A 117 -25.96 -1.98 -10.92
N ASP A 118 -27.01 -2.79 -10.78
CA ASP A 118 -26.89 -4.22 -10.40
C ASP A 118 -26.03 -5.03 -11.38
N CYS A 119 -26.00 -4.62 -12.65
CA CYS A 119 -25.20 -5.26 -13.70
C CYS A 119 -23.71 -4.87 -13.66
N TRP A 120 -23.23 -4.14 -12.65
CA TRP A 120 -21.86 -3.60 -12.60
C TRP A 120 -20.77 -4.65 -12.85
N ARG A 121 -20.97 -5.89 -12.40
CA ARG A 121 -20.03 -7.00 -12.64
C ARG A 121 -19.87 -7.38 -14.11
N ALA A 122 -20.92 -7.21 -14.89
CA ALA A 122 -20.91 -7.49 -16.33
C ALA A 122 -20.17 -6.41 -17.14
N HIS A 123 -19.76 -5.32 -16.50
CA HIS A 123 -19.03 -4.21 -17.13
C HIS A 123 -17.59 -4.16 -16.58
N PRO A 124 -16.59 -4.79 -17.22
CA PRO A 124 -15.25 -4.91 -16.66
C PRO A 124 -14.60 -3.57 -16.25
N PRO A 125 -14.70 -2.48 -17.04
CA PRO A 125 -14.16 -1.18 -16.61
C PRO A 125 -14.84 -0.65 -15.35
N LEU A 126 -16.17 -0.75 -15.26
CA LEU A 126 -16.93 -0.35 -14.07
C LEU A 126 -16.59 -1.24 -12.88
N ALA A 127 -16.48 -2.56 -13.04
CA ALA A 127 -16.13 -3.47 -11.95
C ALA A 127 -14.76 -3.15 -11.34
N MET A 128 -13.76 -2.86 -12.17
CA MET A 128 -12.44 -2.45 -11.70
C MET A 128 -12.47 -1.09 -11.03
N GLU A 129 -13.24 -0.14 -11.57
CA GLU A 129 -13.35 1.18 -10.94
C GLU A 129 -14.09 1.12 -9.60
N VAL A 130 -15.18 0.35 -9.50
CA VAL A 130 -15.90 0.12 -8.23
C VAL A 130 -15.00 -0.55 -7.19
N ALA A 131 -14.21 -1.55 -7.58
CA ALA A 131 -13.25 -2.18 -6.69
C ALA A 131 -12.25 -1.15 -6.14
N THR A 132 -11.62 -0.36 -7.01
CA THR A 132 -10.69 0.70 -6.56
C THR A 132 -11.38 1.78 -5.73
N LEU A 133 -12.62 2.15 -6.05
CA LEU A 133 -13.41 3.08 -5.25
C LEU A 133 -13.68 2.53 -3.83
N ALA A 134 -14.01 1.24 -3.73
CA ALA A 134 -14.26 0.54 -2.46
C ALA A 134 -12.99 0.48 -1.58
N TYR A 135 -11.88 -0.01 -2.13
CA TYR A 135 -10.62 -0.13 -1.39
C TYR A 135 -10.02 1.22 -1.03
N SER A 136 -10.18 2.21 -1.90
CA SER A 136 -9.72 3.57 -1.61
C SER A 136 -10.56 4.25 -0.53
N TRP A 137 -11.88 3.96 -0.47
CA TRP A 137 -12.72 4.36 0.66
C TRP A 137 -12.26 3.68 1.95
N ARG A 138 -12.03 2.36 1.91
CA ARG A 138 -11.58 1.57 3.07
C ARG A 138 -10.27 2.11 3.62
N ARG A 139 -9.25 2.29 2.77
CA ARG A 139 -7.95 2.87 3.17
C ARG A 139 -8.10 4.23 3.86
N ALA A 140 -9.02 5.07 3.39
CA ALA A 140 -9.21 6.40 3.94
C ALA A 140 -9.97 6.42 5.28
N ASN A 141 -10.68 5.33 5.63
CA ASN A 141 -11.70 5.35 6.69
C ASN A 141 -11.56 4.23 7.73
N ILE A 142 -10.81 3.16 7.46
CA ILE A 142 -10.69 1.99 8.32
C ILE A 142 -9.22 1.77 8.71
N GLY A 143 -8.99 1.43 9.97
CA GLY A 143 -7.70 1.02 10.50
C GLY A 143 -6.76 2.16 10.87
N ALA A 144 -5.60 1.79 11.40
CA ALA A 144 -4.61 2.74 11.92
C ALA A 144 -4.04 3.73 10.88
N THR A 145 -4.16 3.42 9.59
CA THR A 145 -3.66 4.28 8.49
C THR A 145 -4.72 5.23 7.93
N ALA A 146 -5.97 5.14 8.41
CA ALA A 146 -7.03 6.04 8.02
C ALA A 146 -6.69 7.49 8.37
N ASN A 147 -6.95 8.42 7.45
CA ASN A 147 -6.66 9.83 7.67
C ASN A 147 -7.71 10.75 7.04
N VAL A 148 -7.97 11.86 7.73
CA VAL A 148 -9.01 12.84 7.37
C VAL A 148 -8.79 13.43 5.98
N ARG A 149 -7.53 13.65 5.59
CA ARG A 149 -7.19 14.22 4.29
C ARG A 149 -7.68 13.32 3.16
N ASP A 150 -7.35 12.04 3.23
CA ASP A 150 -7.72 11.07 2.19
C ASP A 150 -9.24 10.81 2.21
N ALA A 151 -9.89 10.83 3.38
CA ALA A 151 -11.35 10.73 3.48
C ALA A 151 -12.06 11.92 2.83
N GLN A 152 -11.61 13.15 3.12
CA GLN A 152 -12.15 14.36 2.50
C GLN A 152 -11.85 14.38 0.99
N TYR A 153 -10.66 13.95 0.58
CA TYR A 153 -10.29 13.82 -0.82
C TYR A 153 -11.17 12.81 -1.56
N TRP A 154 -11.47 11.67 -0.93
CA TRP A 154 -12.38 10.66 -1.47
C TRP A 154 -13.78 11.28 -1.73
N HIS A 155 -14.32 12.01 -0.76
CA HIS A 155 -15.64 12.66 -0.89
C HIS A 155 -15.68 13.79 -1.91
N HIS A 156 -14.59 14.52 -2.07
CA HIS A 156 -14.48 15.68 -2.93
C HIS A 156 -14.09 15.34 -4.37
N GLN A 157 -13.19 14.36 -4.56
CA GLN A 157 -12.60 14.04 -5.87
C GLN A 157 -13.09 12.69 -6.40
N TRP A 158 -12.83 11.59 -5.67
CA TRP A 158 -13.06 10.26 -6.21
C TRP A 158 -14.53 9.93 -6.38
N ARG A 159 -15.37 10.17 -5.36
CA ARG A 159 -16.82 9.92 -5.46
C ARG A 159 -17.50 10.77 -6.55
N PRO A 160 -17.32 12.10 -6.61
CA PRO A 160 -17.94 12.89 -7.67
C PRO A 160 -17.37 12.56 -9.05
N GLY A 161 -16.06 12.30 -9.16
CA GLY A 161 -15.42 11.89 -10.40
C GLY A 161 -15.95 10.54 -10.91
N PHE A 162 -16.16 9.58 -10.02
CA PHE A 162 -16.82 8.30 -10.33
C PHE A 162 -18.25 8.53 -10.86
N ALA A 163 -19.05 9.32 -10.15
CA ALA A 163 -20.44 9.59 -10.55
C ALA A 163 -20.52 10.29 -11.93
N ALA A 164 -19.56 11.17 -12.23
CA ALA A 164 -19.46 11.85 -13.53
C ALA A 164 -19.10 10.89 -14.67
N ARG A 165 -18.19 9.93 -14.42
CA ARG A 165 -17.74 8.95 -15.42
C ARG A 165 -18.59 7.69 -15.52
N LEU A 166 -19.58 7.52 -14.65
CA LEU A 166 -20.41 6.31 -14.64
C LEU A 166 -21.03 6.01 -16.02
N THR A 167 -21.42 7.05 -16.76
CA THR A 167 -21.97 6.93 -18.13
C THR A 167 -20.96 6.53 -19.20
N ASP A 168 -19.66 6.57 -18.89
CA ASP A 168 -18.60 6.17 -19.81
C ASP A 168 -18.47 4.64 -19.86
N TRP A 169 -18.97 3.92 -18.85
CA TRP A 169 -18.83 2.47 -18.74
C TRP A 169 -20.13 1.71 -18.94
N VAL A 170 -21.27 2.37 -18.71
CA VAL A 170 -22.59 1.75 -18.82
C VAL A 170 -23.53 2.60 -19.68
N HIS A 171 -24.43 1.91 -20.36
CA HIS A 171 -25.50 2.55 -21.09
C HIS A 171 -26.56 3.09 -20.12
N SER A 172 -27.39 4.04 -20.57
CA SER A 172 -28.50 4.60 -19.79
C SER A 172 -29.46 3.55 -19.24
N HIS A 173 -29.69 2.47 -20.00
CA HIS A 173 -30.59 1.39 -19.59
C HIS A 173 -30.08 0.58 -18.39
N CYS A 174 -28.76 0.57 -18.14
CA CYS A 174 -28.18 -0.02 -16.94
C CYS A 174 -28.54 0.78 -15.68
N LEU A 175 -28.64 2.11 -15.80
CA LEU A 175 -28.93 3.02 -14.68
C LEU A 175 -30.41 3.04 -14.28
N ASP A 176 -31.30 2.72 -15.23
CA ASP A 176 -32.75 2.70 -15.04
C ASP A 176 -33.28 1.34 -14.53
N GLY A 177 -32.40 0.38 -14.20
CA GLY A 177 -32.79 -0.98 -13.83
C GLY A 177 -33.39 -1.80 -14.98
N ARG A 178 -33.19 -1.36 -16.24
CA ARG A 178 -33.74 -1.99 -17.45
C ARG A 178 -32.60 -2.53 -18.33
N HIS A 179 -31.70 -3.30 -17.72
CA HIS A 179 -30.52 -3.84 -18.40
C HIS A 179 -30.93 -4.57 -19.70
N ARG A 180 -30.17 -4.35 -20.77
CA ARG A 180 -30.32 -5.06 -22.04
C ARG A 180 -28.99 -5.70 -22.37
N ASP A 181 -29.03 -6.97 -22.74
CA ASP A 181 -27.82 -7.68 -23.12
C ASP A 181 -27.28 -7.08 -24.42
N SER A 182 -26.04 -6.59 -24.38
CA SER A 182 -25.34 -6.00 -25.52
C SER A 182 -24.76 -7.06 -26.47
N GLY A 183 -24.95 -8.35 -26.18
CA GLY A 183 -24.42 -9.46 -26.96
C GLY A 183 -22.93 -9.76 -26.74
N THR A 184 -22.23 -8.97 -25.92
CA THR A 184 -20.86 -9.31 -25.47
C THR A 184 -20.96 -10.33 -24.33
N PRO A 185 -20.25 -11.47 -24.41
CA PRO A 185 -20.27 -12.46 -23.34
C PRO A 185 -19.68 -11.87 -22.05
N ALA A 186 -20.26 -12.23 -20.91
CA ALA A 186 -19.74 -11.85 -19.61
C ALA A 186 -18.32 -12.40 -19.44
N ARG A 187 -17.41 -11.57 -18.92
CA ARG A 187 -16.06 -12.01 -18.59
C ARG A 187 -16.08 -12.65 -17.20
N THR A 188 -15.56 -13.87 -17.09
CA THR A 188 -15.37 -14.52 -15.79
C THR A 188 -14.40 -13.70 -14.94
N ASP A 189 -14.80 -13.39 -13.71
CA ASP A 189 -13.93 -12.73 -12.75
C ASP A 189 -12.92 -13.73 -12.17
N ARG A 190 -11.80 -13.23 -11.65
CA ARG A 190 -10.71 -14.08 -11.14
C ARG A 190 -11.04 -14.83 -9.84
N PHE A 191 -12.19 -14.56 -9.24
CA PHE A 191 -12.66 -15.15 -7.98
C PHE A 191 -13.76 -16.21 -8.21
N SER A 192 -14.35 -16.25 -9.40
CA SER A 192 -15.19 -17.35 -9.85
C SER A 192 -14.32 -18.57 -10.17
N THR A 193 -14.44 -19.61 -9.35
CA THR A 193 -13.66 -20.85 -9.43
C THR A 193 -14.12 -21.71 -10.62
N ASP A 194 -13.84 -21.27 -11.84
CA ASP A 194 -13.72 -22.16 -12.99
C ASP A 194 -12.34 -21.93 -13.59
N ALA A 195 -11.53 -22.98 -13.51
CA ALA A 195 -10.20 -23.02 -14.08
C ALA A 195 -10.26 -22.82 -15.62
N ASP A 196 -9.17 -22.24 -16.11
CA ASP A 196 -8.73 -22.19 -17.50
C ASP A 196 -9.22 -21.06 -18.43
N THR A 197 -8.18 -20.53 -19.10
CA THR A 197 -8.12 -19.77 -20.35
C THR A 197 -8.75 -18.37 -20.40
N ILE A 198 -7.86 -17.36 -20.35
CA ILE A 198 -7.99 -16.23 -21.25
C ILE A 198 -8.05 -16.82 -22.66
N PRO A 199 -9.09 -16.56 -23.49
CA PRO A 199 -9.00 -16.90 -24.89
C PRO A 199 -7.91 -16.01 -25.48
N THR A 200 -6.72 -16.56 -25.66
CA THR A 200 -5.78 -16.03 -26.64
C THR A 200 -6.52 -16.10 -27.96
N GLY A 201 -6.80 -14.93 -28.54
CA GLY A 201 -7.45 -14.84 -29.83
C GLY A 201 -6.58 -15.53 -30.87
N ASP A 202 -6.88 -16.79 -31.16
CA ASP A 202 -6.35 -17.47 -32.31
C ASP A 202 -7.01 -16.84 -33.54
N ASN A 203 -6.26 -15.93 -34.16
CA ASN A 203 -6.47 -15.54 -35.55
C ASN A 203 -6.28 -16.79 -36.40
N GLU A 204 -7.33 -17.59 -36.59
CA GLU A 204 -7.36 -18.58 -37.65
C GLU A 204 -7.40 -17.85 -39.00
N VAL A 205 -6.24 -17.88 -39.64
CA VAL A 205 -6.04 -17.55 -41.05
C VAL A 205 -7.05 -18.30 -41.88
N GLN A 206 -7.99 -17.56 -42.46
CA GLN A 206 -8.98 -18.04 -43.41
C GLN A 206 -8.25 -18.51 -44.68
N GLN A 207 -7.91 -19.79 -44.74
CA GLN A 207 -7.46 -20.44 -45.96
C GLN A 207 -8.65 -20.50 -46.93
N HIS A 208 -8.64 -19.57 -47.89
CA HIS A 208 -9.50 -19.64 -49.06
C HIS A 208 -9.06 -20.82 -49.94
N ASN A 209 -9.93 -21.82 -50.05
CA ASN A 209 -9.96 -22.76 -51.16
C ASN A 209 -11.43 -22.87 -51.60
N VAL A 210 -11.79 -22.17 -52.68
CA VAL A 210 -12.36 -22.65 -53.96
C VAL A 210 -12.39 -21.46 -54.92
#